data_AF-A0A3M8BYL8-F1
#
_entry.id   AF-A0A3M8BYL8-F1
#
_cell.length_a   1.000
_cell.length_b   1.000
_cell.length_c   1.000
_cell.angle_alpha   90.00
_cell.angle_beta   90.00
_cell.angle_gamma   90.00
#
_symmetry.space_group_name_H-M   'P 1'
#
loop_
_entity.id
_entity.type
_entity.pdbx_description
1 polymer ?
#
loop_
_entity_poly.entity_id
_entity_poly.type
_entity_poly.pdbx_seq_one_letter_code
_entity_poly.pdbx_strand_id
1 'polypeptide(L)' 'MQRKRYPIEFKQQLVQEAQDAGNASQVARRHG' A
#
# COMPACT_ATOMS: atom_id res chain seq x y z
N MET A 1 -18.83 -10.34 6.96
CA MET A 1 -17.40 -9.99 7.12
C MET A 1 -17.23 -8.55 6.64
N GLN A 2 -17.12 -7.57 7.55
CA GLN A 2 -16.90 -6.17 7.15
C GLN A 2 -15.54 -6.06 6.46
N ARG A 3 -15.52 -5.58 5.20
CA ARG A 3 -14.27 -5.26 4.51
C ARG A 3 -13.64 -4.07 5.22
N LYS A 4 -12.46 -4.25 5.82
CA LYS A 4 -11.63 -3.13 6.28
C LYS A 4 -11.33 -2.25 5.07
N ARG A 5 -11.94 -1.07 5.01
CA ARG A 5 -11.63 -0.07 3.99
C ARG A 5 -10.52 0.81 4.53
N TYR A 6 -9.35 0.72 3.92
CA TYR A 6 -8.28 1.65 4.21
C TYR A 6 -8.62 3.05 3.68
N PRO A 7 -8.21 4.12 4.38
CA PRO A 7 -8.30 5.49 3.91
C PRO A 7 -7.64 5.67 2.55
N ILE A 8 -8.09 6.66 1.79
CA ILE A 8 -7.52 6.98 0.46
C ILE A 8 -6.05 7.39 0.57
N GLU A 9 -5.72 8.20 1.58
CA GLU A 9 -4.35 8.67 1.84
C GLU A 9 -3.38 7.51 2.02
N PHE A 10 -3.78 6.49 2.78
CA PHE A 10 -2.97 5.29 3.00
C PHE A 10 -2.69 4.55 1.69
N LYS A 11 -3.69 4.44 0.80
CA LYS A 11 -3.51 3.82 -0.52
C LYS A 11 -2.57 4.64 -1.40
N GLN A 12 -2.67 5.97 -1.35
CA GLN A 12 -1.78 6.84 -2.12
C GLN A 12 -0.33 6.72 -1.65
N GLN A 13 -0.10 6.65 -0.34
CA GLN A 13 1.24 6.42 0.22
C GLN A 13 1.83 5.09 -0.27
N LEU A 14 1.05 4.01 -0.26
CA LEU A 14 1.51 2.71 -0.76
C LEU A 14 1.84 2.74 -2.27
N VAL A 15 1.06 3.46 -3.06
CA VAL A 15 1.31 3.61 -4.51
C VAL A 15 2.59 4.41 -4.74
N GLN A 16 2.80 5.51 -4.00
CA GLN A 16 4.01 6.32 -4.09
C GLN A 16 5.24 5.52 -3.67
N GLU A 17 5.18 4.83 -2.53
CA GLU A 17 6.29 3.98 -2.05
C GLU A 17 6.61 2.86 -3.04
N ALA A 18 5.60 2.25 -3.67
CA ALA A 18 5.81 1.22 -4.68
C ALA A 18 6.42 1.76 -5.98
N GLN A 19 6.09 3.00 -6.37
CA GLN A 19 6.70 3.68 -7.51
C GLN A 19 8.16 4.04 -7.21
N ASP A 20 8.42 4.62 -6.04
CA ASP A 20 9.77 5.05 -5.64
C ASP A 20 10.70 3.85 -5.42
N ALA A 21 10.20 2.76 -4.81
CA ALA A 21 10.96 1.53 -4.59
C ALA A 21 11.06 0.64 -5.84
N GLY A 22 10.24 0.88 -6.86
CA GLY A 22 10.12 0.04 -8.06
C GLY A 22 9.65 -1.40 -7.77
N ASN A 23 9.17 -1.69 -6.55
CA ASN A 23 8.83 -3.05 -6.11
C ASN A 23 7.61 -3.06 -5.19
N ALA A 24 6.44 -3.21 -5.79
CA ALA A 24 5.16 -3.31 -5.09
C ALA A 24 5.09 -4.51 -4.13
N SER A 25 5.71 -5.64 -4.47
CA SER A 25 5.70 -6.85 -3.64
C SER A 25 6.47 -6.67 -2.33
N GLN A 26 7.56 -5.90 -2.36
CA GLN A 26 8.34 -5.60 -1.17
C GLN A 26 7.57 -4.66 -0.24
N VAL A 27 6.91 -3.64 -0.80
CA VAL A 27 6.04 -2.73 -0.02
C VAL A 27 4.85 -3.50 0.58
N ALA A 28 4.19 -4.36 -0.19
CA ALA A 28 3.09 -5.18 0.31
C ALA A 28 3.49 -6.11 1.48
N ARG A 29 4.73 -6.60 1.51
CA ARG A 29 5.23 -7.40 2.65
C ARG A 29 5.46 -6.58 3.93
N ARG A 30 5.69 -5.28 3.82
CA ARG A 30 5.87 -4.38 4.98
C ARG A 30 4.53 -3.97 5.60
N HIS A 31 3.48 -3.92 4.78
CA HIS A 31 2.15 -3.38 5.14
C HIS A 31 1.02 -4.43 5.14
N GLY A 32 1.35 -5.69 4.85
CA GLY A 32 0.42 -6.82 4.77
C GLY A 32 -0.12 -7.28 6.11
#